data_AF-A0A3S5CP73-F1
#
_entry.id   AF-A0A3S5CP73-F1
#
_cell.length_a   1.000
_cell.length_b   1.000
_cell.length_c   1.000
_cell.angle_alpha   90.00
_cell.angle_beta   90.00
_cell.angle_gamma   90.00
#
_symmetry.space_group_name_H-M   'P 1'
#
loop_
_entity.id
_entity.type
_entity.pdbx_description
1 polymer ?
#
loop_
_entity_poly.entity_id
_entity_poly.type
_entity_poly.pdbx_seq_one_letter_code
_entity_poly.pdbx_strand_id
1 'polypeptide(L)'
;MQYYQVLISAEQTAQGHRILDALMAKQLVLGGPVVGGPAKFLWNFQDSDVPAEMRTPKLLTDEHDYNFVITYTREDLKAELVDVAESASLEEVCMISFLPIETNRSLKELLDATFEGRGGDVTPEPVGAVAALTFVPKDVVPTRTKSSTGEPGTRR
;
A
#
# COMPACT_ATOMS: atom_id res chain seq x y z
N MET A 1 14.13 -13.55 4.25
CA MET A 1 13.45 -12.65 3.29
C MET A 1 13.21 -11.33 3.99
N GLN A 2 13.65 -10.21 3.41
CA GLN A 2 13.37 -8.87 3.95
C GLN A 2 12.06 -8.35 3.37
N TYR A 3 11.19 -7.83 4.23
CA TYR A 3 9.92 -7.21 3.83
C TYR A 3 10.00 -5.69 3.96
N TYR A 4 9.18 -5.01 3.17
CA TYR A 4 9.06 -3.56 3.14
C TYR A 4 7.60 -3.16 3.26
N GLN A 5 7.35 -2.07 3.98
CA GLN A 5 6.16 -1.28 3.77
C GLN A 5 6.42 -0.36 2.58
N VAL A 6 5.46 -0.29 1.66
CA VAL A 6 5.54 0.52 0.45
C VAL A 6 4.49 1.60 0.54
N LEU A 7 4.91 2.83 0.25
CA LEU A 7 4.01 3.97 0.06
C LEU A 7 4.06 4.34 -1.42
N ILE A 8 2.91 4.34 -2.08
CA ILE A 8 2.77 4.70 -3.50
C ILE A 8 1.78 5.85 -3.59
N SER A 9 2.15 6.94 -4.24
CA SER A 9 1.25 8.08 -4.43
C SER A 9 0.08 7.80 -5.36
N ALA A 10 -1.00 8.54 -5.16
CA ALA A 10 -2.10 8.65 -6.11
C ALA A 10 -2.86 9.99 -5.90
N GLU A 11 -3.06 10.76 -6.96
CA GLU A 11 -3.90 11.96 -6.97
C GLU A 11 -5.34 11.66 -6.54
N GLN A 12 -5.85 10.47 -6.87
CA GLN A 12 -7.24 10.09 -6.61
C GLN A 12 -7.37 8.69 -5.99
N THR A 13 -8.39 8.51 -5.16
CA THR A 13 -8.68 7.20 -4.54
C THR A 13 -8.88 6.10 -5.59
N ALA A 14 -9.53 6.43 -6.72
CA ALA A 14 -9.74 5.49 -7.82
C ALA A 14 -8.43 5.05 -8.49
N GLN A 15 -7.45 5.96 -8.61
CA GLN A 15 -6.11 5.62 -9.10
C GLN A 15 -5.38 4.74 -8.09
N GLY A 16 -5.45 5.07 -6.80
CA GLY A 16 -4.86 4.24 -5.74
C GLY A 16 -5.38 2.80 -5.76
N HIS A 17 -6.69 2.61 -5.97
CA HIS A 17 -7.27 1.28 -6.14
C HIS A 17 -6.79 0.58 -7.42
N ARG A 18 -6.71 1.29 -8.55
CA ARG A 18 -6.19 0.73 -9.81
C ARG A 18 -4.76 0.22 -9.66
N ILE A 19 -3.88 1.01 -9.03
CA ILE A 19 -2.50 0.62 -8.72
C ILE A 19 -2.50 -0.64 -7.85
N LEU A 20 -3.29 -0.63 -6.76
CA LEU A 20 -3.39 -1.75 -5.84
C LEU A 20 -3.85 -3.04 -6.54
N ASP A 21 -4.89 -2.95 -7.37
CA ASP A 21 -5.44 -4.07 -8.13
C ASP A 21 -4.40 -4.64 -9.12
N ALA A 22 -3.68 -3.77 -9.85
CA ALA A 22 -2.63 -4.19 -10.78
C ALA A 22 -1.49 -4.94 -10.07
N LEU A 23 -1.08 -4.45 -8.89
CA LEU A 23 -0.04 -5.09 -8.09
C LEU A 23 -0.51 -6.41 -7.46
N MET A 24 -1.74 -6.46 -6.96
CA MET A 24 -2.33 -7.68 -6.38
C MET A 24 -2.54 -8.76 -7.45
N ALA A 25 -2.92 -8.38 -8.67
CA ALA A 25 -3.06 -9.31 -9.79
C ALA A 25 -1.75 -10.02 -10.17
N LYS A 26 -0.61 -9.45 -9.78
CA LYS A 26 0.73 -10.03 -10.00
C LYS A 26 1.36 -10.61 -8.74
N GLN A 27 0.58 -10.64 -7.65
CA GLN A 27 1.03 -11.06 -6.32
C GLN A 27 2.30 -10.30 -5.88
N LEU A 28 2.41 -9.02 -6.26
CA LEU A 28 3.56 -8.16 -5.95
C LEU A 28 3.45 -7.52 -4.57
N VAL A 29 2.23 -7.49 -4.03
CA VAL A 29 1.93 -6.89 -2.75
C VAL A 29 0.92 -7.71 -1.95
N LEU A 30 0.89 -7.50 -0.64
CA LEU A 30 -0.16 -8.03 0.24
C LEU A 30 -1.53 -7.39 -0.02
N GLY A 31 -1.54 -6.13 -0.41
CA GLY A 31 -2.72 -5.27 -0.34
C GLY A 31 -2.62 -4.30 0.84
N GLY A 32 -3.62 -3.43 0.97
CA GLY A 32 -3.68 -2.47 2.06
C GLY A 32 -4.61 -1.29 1.76
N PRO A 33 -4.66 -0.29 2.64
CA PRO A 33 -5.55 0.84 2.47
C PRO A 33 -5.04 1.84 1.43
N VAL A 34 -5.99 2.54 0.80
CA VAL A 34 -5.77 3.83 0.14
C VAL A 34 -6.21 4.91 1.13
N VAL A 35 -5.30 5.79 1.53
CA VAL A 35 -5.56 6.85 2.51
C VAL A 35 -5.28 8.21 1.88
N GLY A 36 -6.18 9.16 2.06
CA GLY A 36 -6.09 10.49 1.47
C GLY A 36 -6.20 11.63 2.47
N GLY A 37 -5.69 12.80 2.09
CA GLY A 37 -5.84 14.05 2.83
C GLY A 37 -5.24 15.25 2.09
N PRO A 38 -5.35 16.45 2.67
CA PRO A 38 -4.81 17.66 2.05
C PRO A 38 -3.28 17.59 1.97
N ALA A 39 -2.73 17.89 0.81
CA ALA A 39 -1.30 17.91 0.56
C ALA A 39 -0.84 19.24 -0.02
N LYS A 40 0.47 19.49 0.12
CA LYS A 40 1.13 20.68 -0.41
C LYS A 40 2.50 20.29 -0.94
N PHE A 41 2.74 20.58 -2.22
CA PHE A 41 3.97 20.25 -2.91
C PHE A 41 4.70 21.49 -3.38
N LEU A 42 6.03 21.40 -3.42
CA LEU A 42 6.85 22.33 -4.19
C LEU A 42 7.11 21.69 -5.55
N TRP A 43 6.68 22.37 -6.62
CA TRP A 43 6.78 21.82 -7.97
C TRP A 43 7.35 22.86 -8.93
N ASN A 44 8.25 22.42 -9.81
CA ASN A 44 8.73 23.21 -10.94
C ASN A 44 8.21 22.58 -12.23
N PHE A 45 7.21 23.21 -12.84
CA PHE A 45 6.51 22.65 -14.00
C PHE A 45 7.31 22.71 -15.31
N GLN A 46 8.54 23.22 -15.30
CA GLN A 46 9.38 23.38 -16.49
C GLN A 46 9.44 22.11 -17.36
N ASP A 47 9.63 20.95 -16.72
CA ASP A 47 9.79 19.66 -17.41
C ASP A 47 8.54 18.77 -17.29
N SER A 48 7.44 19.36 -16.84
CA SER A 48 6.20 18.65 -16.55
C SER A 48 5.21 18.64 -17.68
N ASP A 49 4.30 17.67 -17.66
CA ASP A 49 3.26 17.48 -18.66
C ASP A 49 2.01 18.35 -18.44
N VAL A 50 2.26 19.60 -18.04
CA VAL A 50 1.26 20.67 -17.91
C VAL A 50 1.16 21.51 -19.19
N PRO A 51 0.16 22.40 -19.34
CA PRO A 51 0.08 23.32 -20.48
C PRO A 51 1.38 24.11 -20.70
N ALA A 52 1.72 24.38 -21.97
CA ALA A 52 3.02 24.94 -22.36
C ALA A 52 3.33 26.29 -21.69
N GLU A 53 2.30 27.11 -21.45
CA GLU A 53 2.39 28.38 -20.75
C GLU A 53 2.81 28.26 -19.28
N MET A 54 2.64 27.09 -18.66
CA MET A 54 3.05 26.81 -17.28
C MET A 54 4.47 26.23 -17.18
N ARG A 55 5.05 25.74 -18.29
CA ARG A 55 6.40 25.14 -18.36
C ARG A 55 7.51 26.18 -18.33
N THR A 56 7.48 27.04 -17.31
CA THR A 56 8.51 28.06 -17.07
C THR A 56 9.32 27.68 -15.83
N PRO A 57 10.65 27.93 -15.79
CA PRO A 57 11.48 27.65 -14.62
C PRO A 57 11.02 28.49 -13.42
N LYS A 58 10.15 27.93 -12.59
CA LYS A 58 9.56 28.60 -11.43
C LYS A 58 9.12 27.58 -10.40
N LEU A 59 9.52 27.80 -9.15
CA LEU A 59 9.06 27.00 -8.03
C LEU A 59 7.68 27.50 -7.58
N LEU A 60 6.69 26.61 -7.65
CA LEU A 60 5.31 26.89 -7.30
C LEU A 60 4.87 25.98 -6.16
N THR A 61 3.84 26.42 -5.44
CA THR A 61 3.13 25.57 -4.48
C THR A 61 1.89 24.99 -5.15
N ASP A 62 1.77 23.68 -5.13
CA ASP A 62 0.56 22.97 -5.54
C ASP A 62 -0.15 22.44 -4.28
N GLU A 63 -1.45 22.74 -4.17
CA GLU A 63 -2.29 22.39 -3.02
C GLU A 63 -3.54 21.69 -3.51
N HIS A 64 -3.64 20.39 -3.23
CA HIS A 64 -4.80 19.57 -3.53
C HIS A 64 -4.83 18.35 -2.60
N ASP A 65 -5.96 17.64 -2.54
CA ASP A 65 -6.04 16.40 -1.80
C ASP A 65 -5.24 15.31 -2.52
N TYR A 66 -4.46 14.54 -1.76
CA TYR A 66 -3.55 13.53 -2.30
C TYR A 66 -3.67 12.23 -1.51
N ASN A 67 -3.48 11.09 -2.17
CA ASN A 67 -3.61 9.77 -1.58
C ASN A 67 -2.29 9.01 -1.57
N PHE A 68 -2.22 8.03 -0.68
CA PHE A 68 -1.20 7.01 -0.66
C PHE A 68 -1.83 5.62 -0.58
N VAL A 69 -1.35 4.71 -1.42
CA VAL A 69 -1.48 3.27 -1.22
C VAL A 69 -0.43 2.85 -0.19
N ILE A 70 -0.87 2.28 0.92
CA ILE A 70 0.01 1.74 1.97
C ILE A 70 -0.05 0.23 1.88
N THR A 71 1.06 -0.41 1.50
CA THR A 71 1.07 -1.85 1.23
C THR A 71 2.37 -2.50 1.67
N TYR A 72 2.53 -3.80 1.42
CA TYR A 72 3.71 -4.57 1.81
C TYR A 72 4.23 -5.40 0.65
N THR A 73 5.55 -5.48 0.52
CA THR A 73 6.22 -6.32 -0.48
C THR A 73 7.50 -6.95 0.09
N ARG A 74 8.13 -7.83 -0.69
CA ARG A 74 9.44 -8.44 -0.42
C ARG A 74 10.54 -7.81 -1.31
N GLU A 75 11.78 -7.94 -0.86
CA GLU A 75 12.94 -7.32 -1.52
C GLU A 75 13.06 -7.63 -3.03
N ASP A 76 12.88 -8.88 -3.41
CA ASP A 76 13.01 -9.39 -4.78
C ASP A 76 11.89 -8.93 -5.74
N LEU A 77 10.81 -8.33 -5.24
CA LEU A 77 9.68 -7.88 -6.07
C LEU A 77 9.70 -6.37 -6.34
N LYS A 78 10.63 -5.62 -5.75
CA LYS A 78 10.63 -4.16 -5.82
C LYS A 78 10.66 -3.59 -7.24
N ALA A 79 11.52 -4.13 -8.09
CA ALA A 79 11.68 -3.64 -9.46
C ALA A 79 10.39 -3.81 -10.26
N GLU A 80 9.83 -5.02 -10.26
CA GLU A 80 8.57 -5.32 -10.96
C GLU A 80 7.38 -4.54 -10.36
N LEU A 81 7.37 -4.33 -9.04
CA LEU A 81 6.37 -3.48 -8.38
C LEU A 81 6.43 -2.05 -8.89
N VAL A 82 7.63 -1.47 -9.03
CA VAL A 82 7.80 -0.11 -9.57
C VAL A 82 7.26 -0.05 -11.00
N ASP A 83 7.68 -0.96 -11.87
CA ASP A 83 7.23 -0.99 -13.27
C ASP A 83 5.70 -1.09 -13.39
N VAL A 84 5.08 -1.96 -12.58
CA VAL A 84 3.62 -2.17 -12.60
C VAL A 84 2.88 -0.98 -11.98
N ALA A 85 3.40 -0.40 -10.90
CA ALA A 85 2.79 0.76 -10.27
C ALA A 85 2.87 2.00 -11.18
N GLU A 86 4.01 2.25 -11.81
CA GLU A 86 4.20 3.35 -12.77
C GLU A 86 3.28 3.20 -13.98
N SER A 87 3.17 2.00 -14.56
CA SER A 87 2.27 1.76 -15.70
C SER A 87 0.78 1.87 -15.37
N ALA A 88 0.40 1.63 -14.10
CA ALA A 88 -0.97 1.79 -13.62
C ALA A 88 -1.28 3.23 -13.14
N SER A 89 -0.24 4.03 -12.86
CA SER A 89 -0.38 5.40 -12.42
C SER A 89 -0.73 6.33 -13.58
N LEU A 90 -1.54 7.35 -13.30
CA LEU A 90 -1.83 8.44 -14.22
C LEU A 90 -1.00 9.69 -13.92
N GLU A 91 -0.20 9.65 -12.85
CA GLU A 91 0.69 10.74 -12.46
C GLU A 91 1.89 10.83 -13.39
N GLU A 92 2.38 12.05 -13.59
CA GLU A 92 3.69 12.29 -14.20
C GLU A 92 4.82 11.64 -13.40
N VAL A 93 4.72 11.69 -12.06
CA VAL A 93 5.68 11.08 -11.14
C VAL A 93 4.93 10.23 -10.12
N CYS A 94 4.91 8.92 -10.36
CA CYS A 94 4.45 7.94 -9.37
C CYS A 94 5.49 7.83 -8.24
N MET A 95 5.30 8.58 -7.15
CA MET A 95 6.20 8.55 -6.00
C MET A 95 6.07 7.22 -5.25
N ILE A 96 7.15 6.43 -5.24
CA ILE A 96 7.22 5.14 -4.57
C ILE A 96 8.35 5.16 -3.54
N SER A 97 8.07 4.74 -2.31
CA SER A 97 9.10 4.56 -1.27
C SER A 97 8.98 3.22 -0.58
N PHE A 98 10.13 2.63 -0.24
CA PHE A 98 10.23 1.35 0.44
C PHE A 98 10.85 1.54 1.82
N LEU A 99 10.07 1.32 2.87
CA LEU A 99 10.53 1.38 4.25
C LEU A 99 10.80 -0.04 4.76
N PRO A 100 12.04 -0.37 5.19
CA PRO A 100 12.29 -1.66 5.81
C PRO A 100 11.49 -1.75 7.11
N ILE A 101 10.88 -2.91 7.36
CA ILE A 101 10.04 -3.12 8.55
C ILE A 101 10.57 -4.23 9.43
N GLU A 102 10.39 -4.03 10.74
CA GLU A 102 10.39 -5.12 11.70
C GLU A 102 8.97 -5.66 11.82
N THR A 103 8.80 -6.97 11.70
CA THR A 103 7.49 -7.62 11.73
C THR A 103 7.32 -8.39 13.03
N ASN A 104 6.12 -8.35 13.60
CA ASN A 104 5.75 -9.37 14.57
C ASN A 104 5.57 -10.73 13.85
N ARG A 105 5.54 -11.82 14.61
CA ARG A 105 5.43 -13.17 14.06
C ARG A 105 4.22 -13.34 13.12
N SER A 106 3.04 -12.88 13.54
CA SER A 106 1.81 -13.10 12.78
C SER A 106 1.78 -12.31 11.47
N LEU A 107 2.29 -11.08 11.45
CA LEU A 107 2.44 -10.32 10.22
C LEU A 107 3.44 -11.00 9.28
N LYS A 108 4.55 -11.51 9.81
CA LYS A 108 5.51 -12.28 9.02
C LYS A 108 4.89 -13.53 8.41
N GLU A 109 4.14 -14.31 9.18
CA GLU A 109 3.44 -15.51 8.69
C GLU A 109 2.43 -15.17 7.59
N LEU A 110 1.67 -14.08 7.75
CA LEU A 110 0.75 -13.60 6.72
C LEU A 110 1.48 -13.22 5.43
N LEU A 111 2.58 -12.48 5.53
CA LEU A 111 3.38 -12.08 4.37
C LEU A 111 4.00 -13.30 3.68
N ASP A 112 4.59 -14.23 4.44
CA ASP A 112 5.15 -15.47 3.91
C ASP A 112 4.10 -16.25 3.11
N ALA A 113 2.90 -16.45 3.68
CA ALA A 113 1.79 -17.16 3.04
C ALA A 113 1.24 -16.43 1.80
N THR A 114 1.11 -15.10 1.88
CA THR A 114 0.59 -14.26 0.79
C THR A 114 1.42 -14.37 -0.47
N PHE A 115 2.74 -14.53 -0.33
CA PHE A 115 3.65 -14.63 -1.47
C PHE A 115 4.09 -16.07 -1.77
N GLU A 116 3.49 -17.06 -1.11
CA GLU A 116 3.73 -18.48 -1.38
C GLU A 116 3.15 -18.87 -2.76
N GLY A 117 3.84 -19.77 -3.48
CA GLY A 117 3.35 -20.29 -4.76
C GLY A 117 3.32 -19.30 -5.93
N ARG A 118 3.92 -18.09 -5.78
CA ARG A 118 3.99 -17.09 -6.86
C ARG A 118 4.61 -17.69 -8.13
N GLY A 119 3.88 -17.60 -9.25
CA GLY A 119 4.31 -18.19 -10.53
C GLY A 119 3.54 -17.71 -11.77
N GLY A 120 2.80 -16.60 -11.70
CA GLY A 120 2.07 -16.03 -12.84
C GLY A 120 1.06 -14.97 -12.41
N ASP A 121 0.35 -14.39 -13.39
CA ASP A 121 -0.76 -13.47 -13.13
C ASP A 121 -1.92 -14.23 -12.48
N VAL A 122 -2.36 -13.74 -11.33
CA VAL A 122 -3.50 -14.25 -10.56
C VAL A 122 -4.64 -13.24 -10.62
N THR A 123 -5.88 -13.71 -10.65
CA THR A 123 -7.05 -12.84 -10.44
C THR A 123 -7.66 -13.21 -9.09
N PRO A 124 -7.39 -12.46 -8.01
CA PRO A 124 -7.96 -12.75 -6.71
C PRO A 124 -9.49 -12.74 -6.78
N GLU A 125 -10.14 -13.80 -6.32
CA GLU A 125 -11.60 -13.84 -6.24
C GLU A 125 -12.08 -12.95 -5.09
N PRO A 126 -13.01 -12.02 -5.33
CA PRO A 126 -13.52 -11.16 -4.27
C PRO A 126 -14.35 -11.99 -3.28
N VAL A 127 -14.05 -11.83 -1.99
CA VAL A 127 -14.86 -12.38 -0.90
C VAL A 127 -15.54 -11.24 -0.16
N GLY A 128 -16.83 -11.38 0.13
CA GLY A 128 -17.56 -10.40 0.94
C GLY A 128 -16.93 -10.27 2.32
N ALA A 129 -16.20 -9.18 2.58
CA ALA A 129 -15.41 -9.00 3.80
C ALA A 129 -16.26 -9.14 5.07
N VAL A 130 -17.51 -8.67 5.09
CA VAL A 130 -18.41 -8.82 6.25
C VAL A 130 -18.76 -10.29 6.53
N ALA A 131 -18.83 -11.14 5.50
CA ALA A 131 -19.07 -12.58 5.64
C ALA A 131 -17.77 -13.35 5.98
N ALA A 132 -16.61 -12.81 5.60
CA ALA A 132 -15.28 -13.40 5.82
C ALA A 132 -14.55 -12.88 7.07
N LEU A 133 -15.04 -11.78 7.65
CA LEU A 133 -14.71 -11.40 9.01
C LEU A 133 -15.24 -12.56 9.87
N THR A 134 -14.35 -13.49 10.23
CA THR A 134 -14.48 -14.17 11.50
C THR A 134 -14.45 -13.07 12.55
N PHE A 135 -15.61 -12.47 12.82
CA PHE A 135 -15.86 -11.83 14.10
C PHE A 135 -15.35 -12.83 15.11
N VAL A 136 -14.25 -12.49 15.76
CA VAL A 136 -13.75 -13.25 16.89
C VAL A 136 -14.98 -13.43 17.78
N PRO A 137 -15.48 -14.66 17.97
CA PRO A 137 -16.67 -14.87 18.77
C PRO A 137 -16.49 -14.12 20.09
N LYS A 138 -17.53 -13.41 20.55
CA LYS A 138 -17.40 -12.42 21.64
C LYS A 138 -16.74 -13.01 22.89
N ASP A 139 -16.90 -14.31 23.10
CA ASP A 139 -16.30 -15.15 24.14
C ASP A 139 -14.77 -15.35 24.02
N VAL A 140 -14.19 -15.23 22.82
CA VAL A 140 -12.73 -15.31 22.58
C VAL A 140 -12.04 -13.95 22.39
N VAL A 141 -12.79 -12.84 22.42
CA VAL A 141 -12.20 -11.49 22.43
C VAL A 141 -11.33 -11.25 23.69
N PRO A 142 -11.80 -11.53 24.93
CA PRO A 142 -11.03 -11.27 26.14
C PRO A 142 -9.70 -12.05 26.22
N THR A 143 -9.62 -13.22 25.57
CA THR A 143 -8.42 -14.06 25.56
C THR A 143 -7.41 -13.66 24.48
N ARG A 144 -7.81 -12.84 23.50
CA ARG A 144 -6.96 -12.34 22.41
C ARG A 144 -6.49 -10.90 22.58
N THR A 145 -7.25 -10.06 23.27
CA THR A 145 -6.79 -8.70 23.62
C THR A 145 -5.82 -8.76 24.80
N LYS A 146 -4.56 -8.39 24.57
CA LYS A 146 -3.61 -8.12 25.65
C LYS A 146 -4.13 -6.93 26.45
N SER A 147 -4.54 -7.15 27.70
CA SER A 147 -4.84 -6.08 28.64
C SER A 147 -3.62 -5.15 28.76
N SER A 148 -3.81 -3.85 28.57
CA SER A 148 -2.79 -2.83 28.81
C SER A 148 -2.44 -2.66 30.29
N THR A 149 -3.10 -3.41 31.20
CA THR A 149 -2.91 -3.32 32.66
C THR A 149 -2.59 -4.67 33.34
N GLY A 150 -2.53 -5.80 32.60
CA GLY A 150 -2.42 -7.17 33.16
C GLY A 150 -3.71 -7.65 33.87
N GLU A 151 -3.89 -8.91 34.31
CA GLU A 151 -3.23 -10.15 33.88
C GLU A 151 -4.09 -10.86 32.80
N PRO A 152 -3.49 -11.34 31.72
CA PRO A 152 -4.18 -11.91 30.55
C PRO A 152 -4.01 -13.43 30.47
N GLY A 153 -4.54 -14.09 29.43
CA GLY A 153 -4.02 -15.41 29.01
C GLY A 153 -2.64 -15.36 28.32
N THR A 154 -1.81 -14.37 28.62
CA THR A 154 -0.62 -13.94 27.85
C THR A 154 0.48 -14.98 27.66
N ARG A 155 1.36 -14.72 26.67
CA ARG A 155 2.81 -14.85 26.91
C ARG A 155 3.53 -13.51 26.84
N ARG A 156 4.57 -13.41 27.69
CA ARG A 156 5.65 -12.42 27.66
C ARG A 156 6.14 -12.18 26.23
#